data_AF-A0A7V1ANS9-F1
#
_entry.id   AF-A0A7V1ANS9-F1
#
_cell.length_a   1.000
_cell.length_b   1.000
_cell.length_c   1.000
_cell.angle_alpha   90.00
_cell.angle_beta   90.00
_cell.angle_gamma   90.00
#
_symmetry.space_group_name_H-M   'P 1'
#
loop_
_entity.id
_entity.type
_entity.pdbx_description
1 polymer ?
#
loop_
_entity_poly.entity_id
_entity_poly.type
_entity_poly.pdbx_seq_one_letter_code
_entity_poly.pdbx_strand_id
1 'polypeptide(L)'
;AAKYHIMVDAHEPIKPTGIRRTYPNFLTREGVRGMEYNAWSAGNPPNHTTIVPFTRMLAGPLDYTPGIFNILFDKTGKHRVHTTLAKQLALYVILYSPLQMAADLVENYKDNPAFQFIEKVPSNWDETRVLKSRIGHFVTIVRRRGNEWFLGSITDKHPRLLEIPLDFLNPETRYVAHIYADARETNYFTNPTAVEIGQYQVTAKDTLPAALDGGGGIAVRFSPVRGKTEKSLQSIQYFRKEAGEKMKAFIRTSS
;
A
#
# COMPACT_ATOMS: atom_id res chain seq x y z
N ALA A 1 26.83 -17.87 -1.65
CA ALA A 1 25.62 -17.55 -0.86
C ALA A 1 25.06 -18.77 -0.12
N ALA A 2 24.39 -19.72 -0.78
CA ALA A 2 23.68 -20.82 -0.09
C ALA A 2 24.56 -21.68 0.84
N LYS A 3 25.75 -22.12 0.38
CA LYS A 3 26.73 -22.87 1.20
C LYS A 3 27.21 -22.13 2.45
N TYR A 4 27.01 -20.82 2.50
CA TYR A 4 27.42 -19.92 3.58
C TYR A 4 26.21 -19.36 4.35
N HIS A 5 25.01 -19.91 4.15
CA HIS A 5 23.77 -19.44 4.78
C HIS A 5 23.43 -17.95 4.55
N ILE A 6 23.87 -17.41 3.41
CA ILE A 6 23.60 -16.02 3.01
C ILE A 6 22.39 -15.98 2.07
N MET A 7 21.44 -15.09 2.38
CA MET A 7 20.35 -14.71 1.49
C MET A 7 20.83 -13.69 0.45
N VAL A 8 20.23 -13.72 -0.74
CA VAL A 8 20.57 -12.86 -1.86
C VAL A 8 19.34 -12.04 -2.24
N ASP A 9 19.54 -10.73 -2.27
CA ASP A 9 18.75 -9.76 -3.01
C ASP A 9 19.64 -9.23 -4.14
N ALA A 10 19.11 -9.16 -5.37
CA ALA A 10 19.90 -8.81 -6.55
C ALA A 10 19.25 -7.69 -7.36
N HIS A 11 20.01 -6.61 -7.55
CA HIS A 11 19.70 -5.53 -8.49
C HIS A 11 20.38 -5.80 -9.84
N GLU A 12 19.87 -5.18 -10.91
CA GLU A 12 20.21 -5.48 -12.32
C GLU A 12 20.19 -6.99 -12.69
N PRO A 13 19.21 -7.79 -12.21
CA PRO A 13 19.24 -9.24 -12.37
C PRO A 13 18.69 -9.68 -13.72
N ILE A 14 18.91 -10.95 -14.08
CA ILE A 14 17.99 -11.65 -14.99
C ILE A 14 16.57 -11.67 -14.39
N LYS A 15 15.54 -11.54 -15.24
CA LYS A 15 14.14 -11.64 -14.80
C LYS A 15 13.91 -12.93 -13.98
N PRO A 16 13.07 -12.90 -12.93
CA PRO A 16 12.80 -14.12 -12.18
C PRO A 16 12.04 -15.14 -13.05
N THR A 17 12.27 -16.42 -12.78
CA THR A 17 11.66 -17.55 -13.49
C THR A 17 11.20 -18.64 -12.51
N GLY A 18 10.97 -18.27 -11.25
CA GLY A 18 10.56 -19.21 -10.18
C GLY A 18 11.71 -19.96 -9.49
N ILE A 19 12.97 -19.68 -9.84
CA ILE A 19 14.15 -20.38 -9.30
C ILE A 19 14.26 -20.34 -7.76
N ARG A 20 13.62 -19.37 -7.09
CA ARG A 20 13.46 -19.31 -5.63
C ARG A 20 12.83 -20.57 -5.01
N ARG A 21 12.07 -21.35 -5.78
CA ARG A 21 11.55 -22.65 -5.34
C ARG A 21 12.69 -23.65 -5.11
N THR A 22 13.70 -23.65 -5.97
CA THR A 22 14.88 -24.52 -5.88
C THR A 22 15.92 -23.95 -4.93
N TYR A 23 16.16 -22.63 -4.99
CA TYR A 23 17.12 -21.92 -4.15
C TYR A 23 16.41 -20.83 -3.32
N PRO A 24 15.81 -21.18 -2.17
CA PRO A 24 15.01 -20.25 -1.36
C PRO A 24 15.82 -19.11 -0.75
N ASN A 25 17.15 -19.23 -0.71
CA ASN A 25 18.02 -18.14 -0.28
C ASN A 25 18.12 -17.02 -1.33
N PHE A 26 17.68 -17.22 -2.58
CA PHE A 26 17.50 -16.12 -3.54
C PHE A 26 16.14 -15.46 -3.28
N LEU A 27 16.14 -14.53 -2.32
CA LEU A 27 14.98 -14.06 -1.60
C LEU A 27 14.08 -13.15 -2.44
N THR A 28 14.68 -12.12 -3.04
CA THR A 28 14.01 -11.16 -3.91
C THR A 28 15.00 -10.57 -4.92
N ARG A 29 14.52 -9.69 -5.79
CA ARG A 29 15.33 -8.98 -6.79
C ARG A 29 14.58 -7.77 -7.34
N GLU A 30 15.28 -6.81 -7.92
CA GLU A 30 14.67 -5.62 -8.54
C GLU A 30 14.19 -5.92 -9.97
N GLY A 31 14.98 -5.61 -11.02
CA GLY A 31 14.70 -6.01 -12.41
C GLY A 31 13.46 -5.34 -13.02
N VAL A 32 13.17 -4.13 -12.56
CA VAL A 32 12.18 -3.16 -13.07
C VAL A 32 12.53 -1.81 -12.44
N ARG A 33 12.12 -0.68 -13.01
CA ARG A 33 12.32 0.63 -12.34
C ARG A 33 11.73 0.62 -10.92
N GLY A 34 12.59 0.61 -9.90
CA GLY A 34 12.23 0.69 -8.48
C GLY A 34 11.98 2.11 -8.00
N MET A 35 11.91 2.31 -6.67
CA MET A 35 11.71 3.64 -6.08
C MET A 35 12.80 4.63 -6.46
N GLU A 36 14.05 4.16 -6.65
CA GLU A 36 15.22 4.99 -6.96
C GLU A 36 15.04 5.91 -8.17
N TYR A 37 14.29 5.49 -9.19
CA TYR A 37 14.03 6.32 -10.36
C TYR A 37 13.28 7.62 -10.02
N ASN A 38 12.57 7.69 -8.89
CA ASN A 38 11.94 8.93 -8.41
C ASN A 38 12.95 9.94 -7.86
N ALA A 39 14.16 9.52 -7.52
CA ALA A 39 15.18 10.37 -6.89
C ALA A 39 15.96 11.24 -7.90
N TRP A 40 16.21 10.72 -9.11
CA TRP A 40 17.16 11.33 -10.06
C TRP A 40 16.66 11.41 -11.51
N SER A 41 15.59 10.71 -11.88
CA SER A 41 15.02 10.73 -13.23
C SER A 41 13.76 11.59 -13.30
N ALA A 42 13.00 11.50 -14.41
CA ALA A 42 11.63 12.04 -14.48
C ALA A 42 10.65 11.33 -13.52
N GLY A 43 11.09 10.27 -12.82
CA GLY A 43 10.29 9.48 -11.91
C GLY A 43 9.49 8.38 -12.58
N ASN A 44 8.84 7.55 -11.76
CA ASN A 44 7.89 6.55 -12.23
C ASN A 44 6.51 7.21 -12.32
N PRO A 45 5.76 7.05 -13.43
CA PRO A 45 4.42 7.64 -13.52
C PRO A 45 3.47 7.01 -12.49
N PRO A 46 2.38 7.69 -12.06
CA PRO A 46 1.48 7.17 -11.03
C PRO A 46 0.88 5.79 -11.32
N ASN A 47 0.71 5.41 -12.58
CA ASN A 47 0.21 4.09 -12.97
C ASN A 47 1.26 2.97 -12.93
N HIS A 48 2.54 3.26 -12.71
CA HIS A 48 3.61 2.25 -12.71
C HIS A 48 3.28 1.08 -11.76
N THR A 49 2.93 1.39 -10.51
CA THR A 49 2.61 0.38 -9.49
C THR A 49 1.24 -0.27 -9.66
N THR A 50 0.39 0.21 -10.59
CA THR A 50 -0.84 -0.49 -11.00
C THR A 50 -0.62 -1.42 -12.21
N ILE A 51 0.58 -1.41 -12.80
CA ILE A 51 0.99 -2.30 -13.90
C ILE A 51 1.90 -3.42 -13.38
N VAL A 52 2.86 -3.08 -12.53
CA VAL A 52 3.90 -3.98 -12.02
C VAL A 52 3.35 -5.30 -11.44
N PRO A 53 2.26 -5.32 -10.64
CA PRO A 53 1.65 -6.56 -10.13
C PRO A 53 1.24 -7.56 -11.23
N PHE A 54 0.90 -7.05 -12.42
CA PHE A 54 0.35 -7.83 -13.54
C PHE A 54 1.36 -8.04 -14.68
N THR A 55 2.59 -7.59 -14.51
CA THR A 55 3.68 -7.81 -15.47
C THR A 55 4.90 -8.39 -14.75
N ARG A 56 5.79 -7.54 -14.23
CA ARG A 56 7.03 -7.93 -13.56
C ARG A 56 6.79 -8.90 -12.40
N MET A 57 5.72 -8.72 -11.61
CA MET A 57 5.48 -9.55 -10.43
C MET A 57 4.87 -10.91 -10.72
N LEU A 58 4.36 -11.15 -11.94
CA LEU A 58 3.98 -12.50 -12.37
C LEU A 58 5.18 -13.46 -12.34
N ALA A 59 6.40 -12.92 -12.51
CA ALA A 59 7.64 -13.68 -12.53
C ALA A 59 8.17 -14.02 -11.12
N GLY A 60 7.90 -13.19 -10.11
CA GLY A 60 8.43 -13.37 -8.75
C GLY A 60 8.43 -12.08 -7.90
N PRO A 61 8.88 -12.17 -6.63
CA PRO A 61 8.92 -11.02 -5.71
C PRO A 61 9.79 -9.89 -6.24
N LEU A 62 9.56 -8.70 -5.68
CA LEU A 62 10.16 -7.45 -6.12
C LEU A 62 10.66 -6.64 -4.93
N ASP A 63 11.97 -6.44 -4.84
CA ASP A 63 12.50 -5.35 -4.00
C ASP A 63 12.21 -4.02 -4.71
N TYR A 64 11.14 -3.34 -4.30
CA TYR A 64 10.73 -2.05 -4.88
C TYR A 64 11.18 -0.85 -4.05
N THR A 65 11.60 -1.10 -2.79
CA THR A 65 11.95 -0.09 -1.79
C THR A 65 10.84 0.97 -1.54
N PRO A 66 9.61 0.58 -1.11
CA PRO A 66 8.52 1.51 -0.84
C PRO A 66 8.74 2.34 0.45
N GLY A 67 7.77 3.20 0.76
CA GLY A 67 7.68 3.84 2.07
C GLY A 67 8.37 5.19 2.17
N ILE A 68 8.45 5.97 1.08
CA ILE A 68 8.95 7.34 1.14
C ILE A 68 7.89 8.24 1.81
N PHE A 69 8.24 8.88 2.93
CA PHE A 69 7.37 9.79 3.67
C PHE A 69 7.57 11.24 3.22
N ASN A 70 8.80 11.62 2.86
CA ASN A 70 9.10 12.91 2.25
C ASN A 70 8.90 12.86 0.73
N ILE A 71 7.64 12.92 0.29
CA ILE A 71 7.27 12.81 -1.14
C ILE A 71 7.86 13.93 -2.01
N LEU A 72 7.90 15.15 -1.47
CA LEU A 72 8.42 16.36 -2.12
C LEU A 72 9.83 16.70 -1.58
N PHE A 73 10.71 15.69 -1.54
CA PHE A 73 12.03 15.81 -0.91
C PHE A 73 12.95 16.84 -1.59
N ASP A 74 12.84 17.00 -2.91
CA ASP A 74 13.64 17.95 -3.67
C ASP A 74 12.98 19.32 -3.70
N LYS A 75 13.58 20.26 -2.96
CA LYS A 75 13.10 21.65 -2.84
C LYS A 75 13.19 22.43 -4.15
N THR A 76 13.97 21.97 -5.12
CA THR A 76 14.00 22.58 -6.47
C THR A 76 12.79 22.18 -7.31
N GLY A 77 12.05 21.16 -6.89
CA GLY A 77 10.89 20.61 -7.59
C GLY A 77 11.24 19.78 -8.83
N LYS A 78 12.52 19.52 -9.08
CA LYS A 78 12.98 18.77 -10.26
C LYS A 78 12.68 17.27 -10.13
N HIS A 79 12.83 16.72 -8.92
CA HIS A 79 12.56 15.32 -8.63
C HIS A 79 11.51 15.17 -7.53
N ARG A 80 10.74 14.09 -7.58
CA ARG A 80 9.73 13.78 -6.56
C ARG A 80 9.26 12.35 -6.68
N VAL A 81 8.62 11.86 -5.63
CA VAL A 81 7.82 10.63 -5.71
C VAL A 81 6.43 10.95 -6.26
N HIS A 82 6.00 10.17 -7.25
CA HIS A 82 4.74 10.37 -7.98
C HIS A 82 3.59 9.58 -7.33
N THR A 83 3.41 9.76 -6.02
CA THR A 83 2.34 9.13 -5.22
C THR A 83 1.92 10.03 -4.06
N THR A 84 0.84 9.68 -3.35
CA THR A 84 0.57 10.15 -1.97
C THR A 84 1.27 9.27 -0.93
N LEU A 85 1.29 9.70 0.33
CA LEU A 85 1.80 8.92 1.46
C LEU A 85 0.94 7.67 1.72
N ALA A 86 -0.39 7.75 1.65
CA ALA A 86 -1.24 6.58 1.85
C ALA A 86 -1.00 5.50 0.77
N LYS A 87 -0.69 5.92 -0.47
CA LYS A 87 -0.22 4.97 -1.50
C LYS A 87 1.08 4.29 -1.12
N GLN A 88 2.06 5.01 -0.57
CA GLN A 88 3.33 4.42 -0.13
C GLN A 88 3.12 3.33 0.93
N LEU A 89 2.19 3.53 1.86
CA LEU A 89 1.81 2.51 2.85
C LEU A 89 1.15 1.30 2.15
N ALA A 90 0.26 1.54 1.20
CA ALA A 90 -0.44 0.47 0.48
C ALA A 90 0.52 -0.41 -0.34
N LEU A 91 1.66 0.12 -0.79
CA LEU A 91 2.64 -0.63 -1.57
C LEU A 91 3.22 -1.84 -0.82
N TYR A 92 3.30 -1.82 0.51
CA TYR A 92 3.74 -2.98 1.30
C TYR A 92 2.82 -4.20 1.16
N VAL A 93 1.54 -3.97 0.81
CA VAL A 93 0.57 -5.03 0.52
C VAL A 93 0.49 -5.32 -0.98
N ILE A 94 0.52 -4.28 -1.83
CA ILE A 94 0.41 -4.46 -3.29
C ILE A 94 1.63 -5.20 -3.84
N LEU A 95 2.84 -4.73 -3.51
CA LEU A 95 4.11 -5.21 -4.06
C LEU A 95 4.72 -6.24 -3.12
N TYR A 96 4.34 -7.51 -3.29
CA TYR A 96 4.91 -8.62 -2.55
C TYR A 96 6.43 -8.75 -2.71
N SER A 97 7.10 -8.74 -1.56
CA SER A 97 8.46 -9.22 -1.38
C SER A 97 8.61 -9.78 0.04
N PRO A 98 9.32 -10.91 0.21
CA PRO A 98 9.66 -11.42 1.54
C PRO A 98 10.69 -10.53 2.28
N LEU A 99 11.34 -9.60 1.57
CA LEU A 99 12.18 -8.53 2.10
C LEU A 99 11.57 -7.18 1.69
N GLN A 100 11.13 -6.39 2.65
CA GLN A 100 10.58 -5.05 2.42
C GLN A 100 11.48 -4.02 3.10
N MET A 101 11.86 -2.99 2.36
CA MET A 101 12.59 -1.85 2.89
C MET A 101 11.61 -0.73 3.28
N ALA A 102 11.89 -0.05 4.40
CA ALA A 102 11.42 1.30 4.65
C ALA A 102 12.49 2.26 4.13
N ALA A 103 12.28 2.77 2.92
CA ALA A 103 13.36 3.34 2.11
C ALA A 103 13.77 4.79 2.43
N ASP A 104 13.00 5.49 3.27
CA ASP A 104 13.25 6.89 3.59
C ASP A 104 14.28 7.03 4.71
N LEU A 105 14.75 8.27 4.91
CA LEU A 105 15.57 8.63 6.05
C LEU A 105 14.77 8.53 7.35
N VAL A 106 15.44 8.15 8.43
CA VAL A 106 14.82 7.94 9.75
C VAL A 106 14.12 9.22 10.24
N GLU A 107 14.67 10.39 9.95
CA GLU A 107 14.11 11.68 10.35
C GLU A 107 12.73 11.94 9.72
N ASN A 108 12.46 11.37 8.54
CA ASN A 108 11.17 11.52 7.85
C ASN A 108 10.10 10.58 8.42
N TYR A 109 10.49 9.51 9.13
CA TYR A 109 9.59 8.61 9.84
C TYR A 109 9.29 9.06 11.27
N LYS A 110 10.26 9.74 11.89
CA LYS A 110 10.21 10.12 13.30
C LYS A 110 8.93 10.91 13.60
N ASP A 111 8.24 10.51 14.67
CA ASP A 111 7.01 11.14 15.17
C ASP A 111 5.84 11.14 14.17
N ASN A 112 5.93 10.40 13.05
CA ASN A 112 4.85 10.29 12.08
C ASN A 112 3.97 9.06 12.38
N PRO A 113 2.69 9.24 12.79
CA PRO A 113 1.81 8.13 13.17
C PRO A 113 1.52 7.15 12.02
N ALA A 114 1.70 7.57 10.76
CA ALA A 114 1.55 6.69 9.60
C ALA A 114 2.58 5.55 9.58
N PHE A 115 3.75 5.73 10.22
CA PHE A 115 4.80 4.71 10.27
C PHE A 115 4.36 3.43 11.00
N GLN A 116 3.36 3.54 11.88
CA GLN A 116 2.79 2.39 12.59
C GLN A 116 2.28 1.29 11.63
N PHE A 117 1.80 1.65 10.43
CA PHE A 117 1.42 0.63 9.44
C PHE A 117 2.62 -0.22 9.01
N ILE A 118 3.77 0.42 8.75
CA ILE A 118 5.01 -0.25 8.35
C ILE A 118 5.53 -1.14 9.47
N GLU A 119 5.44 -0.71 10.73
CA GLU A 119 5.82 -1.53 11.88
C GLU A 119 4.96 -2.80 12.04
N LYS A 120 3.72 -2.79 11.55
CA LYS A 120 2.76 -3.88 11.76
C LYS A 120 2.58 -4.79 10.54
N VAL A 121 2.90 -4.33 9.34
CA VAL A 121 2.70 -5.12 8.11
C VAL A 121 3.76 -6.24 8.00
N PRO A 122 3.37 -7.52 7.84
CA PRO A 122 4.33 -8.59 7.63
C PRO A 122 4.83 -8.60 6.18
N SER A 123 5.97 -9.26 5.93
CA SER A 123 6.50 -9.48 4.57
C SER A 123 6.14 -10.85 3.98
N ASN A 124 5.53 -11.74 4.77
CA ASN A 124 5.06 -13.05 4.34
C ASN A 124 3.58 -13.25 4.64
N TRP A 125 2.96 -14.15 3.87
CA TRP A 125 1.52 -14.24 3.77
C TRP A 125 1.08 -15.70 3.63
N ASP A 126 0.00 -16.05 4.32
CA ASP A 126 -0.63 -17.36 4.22
C ASP A 126 -1.61 -17.39 3.04
N GLU A 127 -2.16 -16.23 2.69
CA GLU A 127 -3.16 -16.07 1.64
C GLU A 127 -3.03 -14.72 0.94
N THR A 128 -3.38 -14.67 -0.33
CA THR A 128 -3.41 -13.45 -1.14
C THR A 128 -4.60 -13.51 -2.08
N ARG A 129 -5.37 -12.41 -2.17
CA ARG A 129 -6.48 -12.24 -3.11
C ARG A 129 -6.38 -10.88 -3.79
N VAL A 130 -6.51 -10.86 -5.11
CA VAL A 130 -6.71 -9.62 -5.88
C VAL A 130 -8.21 -9.37 -5.94
N LEU A 131 -8.70 -8.31 -5.27
CA LEU A 131 -10.13 -8.08 -5.12
C LEU A 131 -10.71 -7.26 -6.28
N LYS A 132 -9.99 -6.22 -6.70
CA LYS A 132 -10.39 -5.35 -7.82
C LYS A 132 -9.15 -4.90 -8.57
N SER A 133 -9.21 -4.88 -9.89
CA SER A 133 -8.11 -4.35 -10.70
C SER A 133 -8.53 -3.95 -12.09
N ARG A 134 -7.86 -2.94 -12.61
CA ARG A 134 -7.76 -2.66 -14.04
C ARG A 134 -6.33 -2.23 -14.32
N ILE A 135 -5.59 -3.03 -15.10
CA ILE A 135 -4.15 -2.83 -15.34
C ILE A 135 -3.89 -1.40 -15.80
N GLY A 136 -2.92 -0.72 -15.19
CA GLY A 136 -2.61 0.67 -15.50
C GLY A 136 -3.55 1.71 -14.90
N HIS A 137 -4.59 1.30 -14.17
CA HIS A 137 -5.59 2.20 -13.61
C HIS A 137 -5.76 2.09 -12.10
N PHE A 138 -6.01 0.91 -11.55
CA PHE A 138 -6.12 0.71 -10.11
C PHE A 138 -5.93 -0.76 -9.76
N VAL A 139 -5.56 -1.03 -8.52
CA VAL A 139 -5.46 -2.38 -7.98
C VAL A 139 -5.75 -2.39 -6.48
N THR A 140 -6.52 -3.37 -6.04
CA THR A 140 -6.82 -3.69 -4.64
C THR A 140 -6.40 -5.12 -4.37
N ILE A 141 -5.46 -5.31 -3.45
CA ILE A 141 -5.00 -6.64 -3.01
C ILE A 141 -5.19 -6.73 -1.50
N VAL A 142 -5.65 -7.89 -1.06
CA VAL A 142 -5.70 -8.27 0.34
C VAL A 142 -4.84 -9.50 0.59
N ARG A 143 -4.18 -9.55 1.75
CA ARG A 143 -3.34 -10.67 2.18
C ARG A 143 -3.59 -11.02 3.63
N ARG A 144 -3.52 -12.30 3.97
CA ARG A 144 -3.71 -12.79 5.35
C ARG A 144 -2.41 -13.28 5.95
N ARG A 145 -2.20 -12.99 7.23
CA ARG A 145 -1.16 -13.60 8.07
C ARG A 145 -1.77 -13.97 9.41
N GLY A 146 -1.83 -15.26 9.71
CA GLY A 146 -2.56 -15.80 10.85
C GLY A 146 -4.03 -15.38 10.79
N ASN A 147 -4.47 -14.65 11.82
CA ASN A 147 -5.83 -14.15 11.95
C ASN A 147 -5.99 -12.69 11.53
N GLU A 148 -4.93 -12.04 11.02
CA GLU A 148 -4.96 -10.65 10.58
C GLU A 148 -4.97 -10.57 9.05
N TRP A 149 -5.69 -9.58 8.52
CA TRP A 149 -5.68 -9.25 7.10
C TRP A 149 -5.08 -7.88 6.87
N PHE A 150 -4.47 -7.70 5.71
CA PHE A 150 -3.89 -6.44 5.27
C PHE A 150 -4.38 -6.16 3.86
N LEU A 151 -4.86 -4.95 3.63
CA LEU A 151 -5.37 -4.49 2.34
C LEU A 151 -4.58 -3.30 1.88
N GLY A 152 -4.20 -3.31 0.61
CA GLY A 152 -3.72 -2.13 -0.11
C GLY A 152 -4.64 -1.87 -1.29
N SER A 153 -5.00 -0.61 -1.52
CA SER A 153 -5.67 -0.19 -2.74
C SER A 153 -5.05 1.09 -3.25
N ILE A 154 -4.72 1.14 -4.55
CA ILE A 154 -4.00 2.25 -5.17
C ILE A 154 -4.59 2.60 -6.55
N THR A 155 -4.39 3.84 -6.99
CA THR A 155 -4.86 4.32 -8.31
C THR A 155 -3.73 4.91 -9.17
N ASP A 156 -4.02 5.13 -10.45
CA ASP A 156 -3.27 5.92 -11.40
C ASP A 156 -3.41 7.42 -11.12
N LYS A 157 -3.08 8.29 -12.09
CA LYS A 157 -3.19 9.75 -11.91
C LYS A 157 -4.62 10.26 -11.73
N HIS A 158 -5.64 9.43 -11.92
CA HIS A 158 -7.03 9.84 -11.81
C HIS A 158 -7.57 9.49 -10.42
N PRO A 159 -8.23 10.43 -9.74
CA PRO A 159 -8.94 10.14 -8.51
C PRO A 159 -10.03 9.07 -8.72
N ARG A 160 -10.25 8.20 -7.71
CA ARG A 160 -11.22 7.10 -7.80
C ARG A 160 -11.89 6.83 -6.46
N LEU A 161 -13.18 6.50 -6.50
CA LEU A 161 -13.89 5.87 -5.41
C LEU A 161 -14.10 4.39 -5.73
N LEU A 162 -13.55 3.50 -4.91
CA LEU A 162 -13.70 2.05 -5.05
C LEU A 162 -14.47 1.48 -3.85
N GLU A 163 -15.61 0.85 -4.11
CA GLU A 163 -16.33 0.05 -3.11
C GLU A 163 -15.70 -1.34 -3.00
N ILE A 164 -15.15 -1.69 -1.82
CA ILE A 164 -14.45 -2.95 -1.59
C ILE A 164 -15.24 -3.81 -0.58
N PRO A 165 -15.88 -4.91 -1.03
CA PRO A 165 -16.51 -5.87 -0.13
C PRO A 165 -15.49 -6.48 0.83
N LEU A 166 -15.88 -6.66 2.10
CA LEU A 166 -15.03 -7.27 3.12
C LEU A 166 -15.34 -8.77 3.34
N ASP A 167 -15.95 -9.43 2.36
CA ASP A 167 -16.37 -10.84 2.41
C ASP A 167 -15.21 -11.85 2.50
N PHE A 168 -13.96 -11.39 2.35
CA PHE A 168 -12.76 -12.17 2.64
C PHE A 168 -12.51 -12.36 4.14
N LEU A 169 -13.11 -11.53 5.00
CA LEU A 169 -13.02 -11.69 6.45
C LEU A 169 -13.82 -12.91 6.91
N ASN A 170 -13.46 -13.48 8.06
CA ASN A 170 -14.25 -14.56 8.64
C ASN A 170 -15.65 -14.01 9.05
N PRO A 171 -16.77 -14.59 8.56
CA PRO A 171 -18.13 -14.12 8.85
C PRO A 171 -18.51 -14.11 10.33
N GLU A 172 -17.87 -14.96 11.14
CA GLU A 172 -18.14 -15.12 12.58
C GLU A 172 -17.26 -14.21 13.45
N THR A 173 -16.33 -13.47 12.84
CA THR A 173 -15.36 -12.64 13.56
C THR A 173 -15.60 -11.16 13.31
N ARG A 174 -15.61 -10.37 14.38
CA ARG A 174 -15.52 -8.91 14.31
C ARG A 174 -14.07 -8.48 14.24
N TYR A 175 -13.79 -7.48 13.42
CA TYR A 175 -12.44 -6.94 13.23
C TYR A 175 -12.40 -5.44 13.55
N VAL A 176 -11.23 -4.98 13.99
CA VAL A 176 -10.85 -3.57 13.97
C VAL A 176 -10.08 -3.31 12.67
N ALA A 177 -10.60 -2.41 11.83
CA ALA A 177 -9.93 -1.88 10.66
C ALA A 177 -9.12 -0.64 11.07
N HIS A 178 -7.80 -0.78 11.08
CA HIS A 178 -6.85 0.33 11.24
C HIS A 178 -6.57 0.89 9.84
N ILE A 179 -7.18 2.02 9.52
CA ILE A 179 -7.19 2.63 8.19
C ILE A 179 -6.15 3.74 8.12
N TYR A 180 -5.38 3.75 7.04
CA TYR A 180 -4.47 4.81 6.63
C TYR A 180 -4.82 5.18 5.18
N ALA A 181 -5.56 6.28 4.99
CA ALA A 181 -6.12 6.67 3.70
C ALA A 181 -5.68 8.08 3.30
N ASP A 182 -5.80 8.43 2.01
CA ASP A 182 -5.76 9.83 1.60
C ASP A 182 -6.77 10.63 2.45
N ALA A 183 -6.31 11.71 3.07
CA ALA A 183 -7.12 12.66 3.81
C ALA A 183 -7.96 13.52 2.86
N ARG A 184 -8.92 14.29 3.39
CA ARG A 184 -9.79 15.14 2.56
C ARG A 184 -9.02 16.24 1.84
N GLU A 185 -7.97 16.73 2.49
CA GLU A 185 -7.05 17.78 2.03
C GLU A 185 -5.84 17.23 1.27
N THR A 186 -5.75 15.91 1.08
CA THR A 186 -4.71 15.32 0.25
C THR A 186 -4.81 15.87 -1.16
N ASN A 187 -3.66 16.28 -1.68
CA ASN A 187 -3.52 16.68 -3.07
C ASN A 187 -2.19 16.15 -3.60
N TYR A 188 -2.25 15.36 -4.66
CA TYR A 188 -1.11 14.77 -5.33
C TYR A 188 0.05 15.76 -5.58
N PHE A 189 -0.26 16.99 -5.98
CA PHE A 189 0.74 17.98 -6.35
C PHE A 189 1.26 18.75 -5.13
N THR A 190 0.35 19.27 -4.30
CA THR A 190 0.66 20.28 -3.29
C THR A 190 0.66 19.77 -1.86
N ASN A 191 -0.07 18.69 -1.56
CA ASN A 191 -0.20 18.14 -0.21
C ASN A 191 -0.26 16.60 -0.23
N PRO A 192 0.75 15.90 -0.78
CA PRO A 192 0.67 14.45 -0.98
C PRO A 192 0.87 13.65 0.32
N THR A 193 1.27 14.30 1.41
CA THR A 193 1.61 13.65 2.69
C THR A 193 0.47 13.67 3.70
N ALA A 194 -0.63 14.38 3.44
CA ALA A 194 -1.81 14.33 4.30
C ALA A 194 -2.43 12.92 4.27
N VAL A 195 -2.66 12.35 5.46
CA VAL A 195 -3.21 11.00 5.64
C VAL A 195 -4.23 11.03 6.77
N GLU A 196 -5.39 10.45 6.53
CA GLU A 196 -6.36 10.13 7.58
C GLU A 196 -6.00 8.79 8.20
N ILE A 197 -5.88 8.78 9.53
CA ILE A 197 -5.64 7.58 10.32
C ILE A 197 -6.82 7.37 11.26
N GLY A 198 -7.46 6.20 11.18
CA GLY A 198 -8.66 5.90 11.96
C GLY A 198 -8.82 4.41 12.28
N GLN A 199 -9.60 4.13 13.33
CA GLN A 199 -9.93 2.77 13.72
C GLN A 199 -11.46 2.59 13.73
N TYR A 200 -11.93 1.58 13.00
CA TYR A 200 -13.36 1.32 12.84
C TYR A 200 -13.66 -0.15 13.04
N GLN A 201 -14.81 -0.45 13.64
CA GLN A 201 -15.28 -1.82 13.71
C GLN A 201 -15.92 -2.24 12.39
N VAL A 202 -15.55 -3.44 11.90
CA VAL A 202 -16.07 -4.05 10.67
C VAL A 202 -16.33 -5.55 10.84
N THR A 203 -17.12 -6.08 9.91
CA THR A 203 -17.46 -7.49 9.73
C THR A 203 -17.36 -7.87 8.26
N ALA A 204 -17.47 -9.16 7.95
CA ALA A 204 -17.47 -9.63 6.56
C ALA A 204 -18.65 -9.12 5.71
N LYS A 205 -19.69 -8.55 6.34
CA LYS A 205 -20.86 -8.00 5.65
C LYS A 205 -20.66 -6.55 5.22
N ASP A 206 -19.62 -5.89 5.70
CA ASP A 206 -19.36 -4.49 5.43
C ASP A 206 -18.69 -4.28 4.07
N THR A 207 -18.74 -3.04 3.60
CA THR A 207 -18.03 -2.58 2.39
C THR A 207 -17.19 -1.37 2.78
N LEU A 208 -15.91 -1.42 2.46
CA LEU A 208 -14.97 -0.32 2.67
C LEU A 208 -14.93 0.58 1.42
N PRO A 209 -15.30 1.86 1.53
CA PRO A 209 -15.11 2.82 0.44
C PRO A 209 -13.68 3.33 0.44
N ALA A 210 -12.96 3.12 -0.65
CA ALA A 210 -11.62 3.66 -0.87
C ALA A 210 -11.72 4.89 -1.79
N ALA A 211 -11.83 6.08 -1.19
CA ALA A 211 -11.66 7.35 -1.91
C ALA A 211 -10.16 7.64 -2.05
N LEU A 212 -9.66 7.62 -3.28
CA LEU A 212 -8.25 7.76 -3.63
C LEU A 212 -8.06 9.03 -4.44
N ASP A 213 -7.12 9.88 -4.05
CA ASP A 213 -6.71 11.01 -4.89
C ASP A 213 -5.92 10.50 -6.11
N GLY A 214 -5.63 11.36 -7.09
CA GLY A 214 -4.70 11.04 -8.17
C GLY A 214 -3.34 10.58 -7.61
N GLY A 215 -2.84 9.42 -8.06
CA GLY A 215 -1.64 8.81 -7.50
C GLY A 215 -1.79 8.39 -6.03
N GLY A 216 -3.03 8.27 -5.55
CA GLY A 216 -3.40 8.01 -4.17
C GLY A 216 -3.58 6.55 -3.80
N GLY A 217 -3.93 6.33 -2.54
CA GLY A 217 -4.07 4.99 -1.98
C GLY A 217 -4.70 4.91 -0.60
N ILE A 218 -4.91 3.67 -0.15
CA ILE A 218 -5.36 3.32 1.20
C ILE A 218 -4.69 2.02 1.61
N ALA A 219 -4.21 1.98 2.85
CA ALA A 219 -3.66 0.81 3.50
C ALA A 219 -4.50 0.50 4.75
N VAL A 220 -4.87 -0.76 4.94
CA VAL A 220 -5.72 -1.18 6.07
C VAL A 220 -5.17 -2.44 6.70
N ARG A 221 -5.06 -2.45 8.03
CA ARG A 221 -4.86 -3.67 8.81
C ARG A 221 -6.17 -4.04 9.49
N PHE A 222 -6.60 -5.28 9.34
CA PHE A 222 -7.75 -5.86 10.04
C PHE A 222 -7.24 -6.82 11.10
N SER A 223 -7.45 -6.45 12.37
CA SER A 223 -7.11 -7.29 13.52
C SER A 223 -8.39 -7.77 14.20
N PRO A 224 -8.53 -9.06 14.57
CA PRO A 224 -9.69 -9.54 15.31
C PRO A 224 -9.91 -8.72 16.58
N VAL A 225 -11.16 -8.39 16.90
CA VAL A 225 -11.50 -7.74 18.17
C VAL A 225 -11.14 -8.70 19.31
N ARG A 226 -10.38 -8.24 20.29
CA ARG A 226 -10.06 -8.98 21.52
C ARG A 226 -10.54 -8.18 22.73
N GLY A 227 -11.28 -8.82 23.65
CA GLY A 227 -11.67 -8.23 24.94
C GLY A 227 -12.66 -7.05 24.86
N LYS A 228 -12.64 -6.15 25.85
CA LYS A 228 -13.58 -5.00 26.00
C LYS A 228 -13.40 -3.88 24.95
N THR A 229 -12.49 -4.03 23.99
CA THR A 229 -12.16 -3.07 22.92
C THR A 229 -13.36 -2.70 22.02
N GLU A 230 -14.46 -3.45 22.13
CA GLU A 230 -15.68 -3.29 21.33
C GLU A 230 -16.49 -2.02 21.65
N LYS A 231 -16.39 -1.42 22.85
CA LYS A 231 -17.35 -0.39 23.30
C LYS A 231 -17.07 1.05 22.87
N SER A 232 -15.92 1.36 22.28
CA SER A 232 -15.54 2.76 21.95
C SER A 232 -15.19 3.01 20.48
N LEU A 233 -15.19 2.00 19.62
CA LEU A 233 -14.84 2.18 18.22
C LEU A 233 -16.05 2.61 17.38
N GLN A 234 -15.84 3.58 16.50
CA GLN A 234 -16.87 4.02 15.57
C GLN A 234 -17.18 2.92 14.55
N SER A 235 -18.43 2.89 14.08
CA SER A 235 -18.81 2.07 12.93
C SER A 235 -18.15 2.59 11.65
N ILE A 236 -17.82 1.69 10.72
CA ILE A 236 -17.33 2.04 9.38
C ILE A 236 -18.27 2.96 8.58
N GLN A 237 -19.54 3.07 8.99
CA GLN A 237 -20.48 4.02 8.38
C GLN A 237 -20.04 5.49 8.53
N TYR A 238 -19.29 5.83 9.59
CA TYR A 238 -18.73 7.16 9.74
C TYR A 238 -17.70 7.46 8.64
N PHE A 239 -16.72 6.55 8.47
CA PHE A 239 -15.73 6.64 7.39
C PHE A 239 -16.38 6.68 6.00
N ARG A 240 -17.48 5.94 5.81
CA ARG A 240 -18.23 5.92 4.55
C ARG A 240 -18.88 7.26 4.21
N LYS A 241 -19.42 7.96 5.20
CA LYS A 241 -20.01 9.29 5.00
C LYS A 241 -18.96 10.29 4.50
N GLU A 242 -17.75 10.23 5.06
CA GLU A 242 -16.65 11.13 4.69
C GLU A 242 -16.07 10.83 3.30
N ALA A 243 -16.06 9.56 2.87
CA ALA A 243 -15.51 9.16 1.57
C ALA A 243 -16.13 9.90 0.37
N GLY A 244 -17.43 10.19 0.41
CA GLY A 244 -18.11 10.96 -0.63
C GLY A 244 -17.66 12.42 -0.70
N GLU A 245 -17.44 13.05 0.45
CA GLU A 245 -16.94 14.44 0.52
C GLU A 245 -15.48 14.54 0.12
N LYS A 246 -14.65 13.55 0.46
CA LYS A 246 -13.27 13.43 -0.06
C LYS A 246 -13.25 13.36 -1.57
N MET A 247 -14.09 12.50 -2.16
CA MET A 247 -14.13 12.34 -3.62
C MET A 247 -14.51 13.65 -4.32
N LYS A 248 -15.46 14.41 -3.78
CA LYS A 248 -15.80 15.75 -4.30
C LYS A 248 -14.61 16.70 -4.22
N ALA A 249 -13.82 16.65 -3.15
CA ALA A 249 -12.63 17.48 -3.00
C ALA A 249 -11.56 17.12 -4.04
N PHE A 250 -11.23 15.83 -4.21
CA PHE A 250 -10.21 15.37 -5.17
C PHE A 250 -10.56 15.72 -6.61
N ILE A 251 -11.83 15.61 -6.99
CA ILE A 251 -12.28 15.98 -8.34
C ILE A 251 -12.11 17.48 -8.60
N ARG A 252 -12.46 18.34 -7.64
CA ARG A 252 -12.37 19.81 -7.78
C ARG A 252 -10.93 20.30 -7.95
N THR A 253 -9.96 19.61 -7.38
CA THR A 253 -8.54 19.99 -7.47
C THR A 253 -7.81 19.34 -8.63
N SER A 254 -8.47 18.44 -9.37
CA SER A 254 -7.91 17.73 -10.53
C SER A 254 -8.27 18.37 -11.87
N SER A 255 -9.17 19.37 -11.87
CA SER A 255 -9.57 20.20 -13.01
C SER A 255 -8.76 21.48 -13.08
#